data_AF-A0A953F0Y1-F1
#
_entry.id   AF-A0A953F0Y1-F1
#
_cell.length_a   1.000
_cell.length_b   1.000
_cell.length_c   1.000
_cell.angle_alpha   90.00
_cell.angle_beta   90.00
_cell.angle_gamma   90.00
#
_symmetry.space_group_name_H-M   'P 1'
#
loop_
_entity.id
_entity.type
_entity.pdbx_description
1 polymer ?
#
loop_
_entity_poly.entity_id
_entity_poly.type
_entity_poly.pdbx_seq_one_letter_code
_entity_poly.pdbx_strand_id
1 'polypeptide(L)'
;MNHRLTAIACACVLAAGAQVLGNDLIRETTEFGITVSPRQLFDAIHETQEYWPPVRRHITSERFDEADLATRKQAAEFIRQVNNRLADQMFGGDEAASLDLLDYIAARIRLMSIYRELRGEIDADELTLAVKERWEQDIRALHPLSKEERAARLAADDAELHAVYHKLGLCDAHCQACADLWRRAAPVAMRLHDTQAGAMMLEYERTLEQGDPQVFALLRQVVIASDWATITKSDERTLRRADFERAWADLERLRGERTARAGQ
;
A
#
# COMPACT_ATOMS: atom_id res chain seq x y z
N MET A 1 25.08 -3.65 8.20
CA MET A 1 23.89 -4.47 8.55
C MET A 1 22.94 -4.43 7.37
N ASN A 2 22.40 -5.58 6.96
CA ASN A 2 21.57 -5.68 5.76
C ASN A 2 20.13 -5.28 6.07
N HIS A 3 19.79 -4.01 5.82
CA HIS A 3 18.41 -3.54 5.87
C HIS A 3 17.69 -3.97 4.58
N ARG A 4 17.05 -5.13 4.62
CA ARG A 4 16.11 -5.62 3.59
C ARG A 4 14.78 -4.88 3.73
N LEU A 5 14.20 -4.43 2.62
CA LEU A 5 13.13 -3.42 2.58
C LEU A 5 12.09 -3.75 1.51
N THR A 6 10.86 -4.13 1.92
CA THR A 6 10.01 -5.03 1.09
C THR A 6 8.48 -4.72 1.25
N ALA A 7 7.87 -3.77 0.51
CA ALA A 7 6.41 -3.84 0.19
C ALA A 7 6.12 -3.33 -1.24
N ILE A 8 5.50 -4.17 -2.09
CA ILE A 8 4.89 -3.85 -3.39
C ILE A 8 3.45 -4.40 -3.40
N ALA A 9 2.45 -3.55 -3.64
CA ALA A 9 1.05 -3.95 -3.77
C ALA A 9 0.39 -3.29 -4.99
N CYS A 10 0.00 -4.10 -5.98
CA CYS A 10 -0.80 -3.68 -7.15
C CYS A 10 -2.05 -4.57 -7.24
N ALA A 11 -3.26 -4.00 -7.16
CA ALA A 11 -4.51 -4.76 -7.32
C ALA A 11 -5.05 -4.77 -8.80
N CYS A 12 -6.03 -5.63 -9.19
CA CYS A 12 -6.86 -5.60 -10.44
C CYS A 12 -7.83 -6.83 -10.59
N VAL A 13 -8.74 -7.05 -11.58
CA VAL A 13 -9.25 -6.28 -12.77
C VAL A 13 -10.81 -6.36 -12.96
N LEU A 14 -11.36 -6.38 -14.20
CA LEU A 14 -12.65 -5.83 -14.70
C LEU A 14 -13.95 -6.68 -14.62
N ALA A 15 -15.03 -6.00 -14.19
CA ALA A 15 -16.37 -5.96 -14.80
C ALA A 15 -17.11 -7.25 -15.26
N ALA A 16 -17.25 -8.26 -14.41
CA ALA A 16 -18.33 -9.26 -14.53
C ALA A 16 -18.92 -9.77 -13.20
N GLY A 17 -18.43 -9.32 -12.04
CA GLY A 17 -18.69 -9.96 -10.74
C GLY A 17 -20.08 -9.73 -10.13
N ALA A 18 -20.76 -8.62 -10.43
CA ALA A 18 -22.00 -8.23 -9.75
C ALA A 18 -23.22 -9.14 -10.02
N GLN A 19 -23.09 -10.11 -10.94
CA GLN A 19 -24.09 -11.17 -11.16
C GLN A 19 -23.61 -12.56 -10.71
N VAL A 20 -22.33 -12.73 -10.38
CA VAL A 20 -21.72 -14.02 -10.00
C VAL A 20 -21.56 -14.11 -8.48
N LEU A 21 -21.10 -13.03 -7.85
CA LEU A 21 -21.12 -12.90 -6.40
C LEU A 21 -22.50 -12.38 -5.99
N GLY A 22 -23.35 -13.28 -5.47
CA GLY A 22 -24.68 -12.91 -4.99
C GLY A 22 -24.61 -11.80 -3.93
N ASN A 23 -25.60 -10.90 -3.91
CA ASN A 23 -25.66 -9.74 -3.00
C ASN A 23 -25.47 -10.10 -1.51
N ASP A 24 -25.72 -11.35 -1.11
CA ASP A 24 -25.57 -11.81 0.27
C ASP A 24 -24.11 -12.04 0.71
N LEU A 25 -23.15 -12.11 -0.23
CA LEU A 25 -21.72 -12.34 0.03
C LEU A 25 -20.96 -11.04 0.38
N ILE A 26 -21.28 -9.92 -0.28
CA ILE A 26 -20.58 -8.64 -0.09
C ILE A 26 -21.35 -7.80 0.93
N ARG A 27 -20.92 -7.88 2.19
CA ARG A 27 -21.57 -7.19 3.32
C ARG A 27 -20.75 -5.99 3.79
N GLU A 28 -21.44 -5.03 4.39
CA GLU A 28 -20.78 -3.98 5.17
C GLU A 28 -20.04 -4.61 6.36
N THR A 29 -18.79 -4.22 6.56
CA THR A 29 -17.94 -4.75 7.64
C THR A 29 -17.28 -3.61 8.40
N THR A 30 -17.29 -3.66 9.73
CA THR A 30 -16.63 -2.67 10.60
C THR A 30 -15.57 -3.35 11.44
N GLU A 31 -14.31 -2.97 11.24
CA GLU A 31 -13.16 -3.48 12.00
C GLU A 31 -12.21 -2.31 12.29
N PHE A 32 -11.53 -2.33 13.45
CA PHE A 32 -10.54 -1.31 13.84
C PHE A 32 -11.05 0.14 13.78
N GLY A 33 -12.36 0.33 14.00
CA GLY A 33 -13.05 1.61 13.92
C GLY A 33 -13.45 2.06 12.51
N ILE A 34 -13.20 1.25 11.47
CA ILE A 34 -13.44 1.63 10.07
C ILE A 34 -14.45 0.69 9.42
N THR A 35 -15.58 1.28 9.04
CA THR A 35 -16.61 0.66 8.22
C THR A 35 -16.20 0.68 6.74
N VAL A 36 -16.30 -0.48 6.08
CA VAL A 36 -16.16 -0.64 4.64
C VAL A 36 -17.50 -1.13 4.10
N SER A 37 -18.14 -0.30 3.30
CA SER A 37 -19.41 -0.62 2.61
C SER A 37 -19.17 -1.42 1.32
N PRO A 38 -20.18 -2.18 0.84
CA PRO A 38 -20.11 -2.85 -0.46
C PRO A 38 -19.78 -1.89 -1.61
N ARG A 39 -20.31 -0.66 -1.57
CA ARG A 39 -20.01 0.37 -2.57
C ARG A 39 -18.51 0.72 -2.59
N GLN A 40 -17.87 0.92 -1.44
CA GLN A 40 -16.42 1.21 -1.39
C GLN A 40 -15.58 0.04 -1.93
N LEU A 41 -16.02 -1.21 -1.74
CA LEU A 41 -15.38 -2.37 -2.36
C LEU A 41 -15.50 -2.32 -3.90
N PHE A 42 -16.71 -2.09 -4.43
CA PHE A 42 -16.91 -1.97 -5.88
C PHE A 42 -16.15 -0.77 -6.49
N ASP A 43 -16.18 0.39 -5.83
CA ASP A 43 -15.46 1.59 -6.26
C ASP A 43 -13.94 1.35 -6.25
N ALA A 44 -13.39 0.66 -5.24
CA ALA A 44 -11.97 0.29 -5.19
C ALA A 44 -11.59 -0.75 -6.25
N ILE A 45 -12.42 -1.78 -6.46
CA ILE A 45 -12.26 -2.77 -7.54
C ILE A 45 -12.23 -2.06 -8.91
N HIS A 46 -13.15 -1.13 -9.13
CA HIS A 46 -13.26 -0.40 -10.39
C HIS A 46 -12.11 0.60 -10.62
N GLU A 47 -11.79 1.43 -9.64
CA GLU A 47 -10.65 2.37 -9.69
C GLU A 47 -9.36 1.68 -10.09
N THR A 48 -9.10 0.55 -9.45
CA THR A 48 -7.91 -0.26 -9.66
C THR A 48 -7.76 -0.72 -11.11
N GLN A 49 -8.87 -1.07 -11.77
CA GLN A 49 -8.90 -1.49 -13.18
C GLN A 49 -8.45 -0.40 -14.15
N GLU A 50 -8.95 0.82 -13.93
CA GLU A 50 -8.71 1.96 -14.82
C GLU A 50 -7.35 2.61 -14.56
N TYR A 51 -6.84 2.49 -13.34
CA TYR A 51 -5.62 3.15 -12.87
C TYR A 51 -4.32 2.52 -13.41
N TRP A 52 -4.16 1.19 -13.33
CA TRP A 52 -2.88 0.56 -13.68
C TRP A 52 -2.52 0.58 -15.17
N PRO A 53 -3.43 0.39 -16.15
CA PRO A 53 -3.10 0.44 -17.57
C PRO A 53 -2.47 1.78 -18.06
N PRO A 54 -2.96 2.98 -17.67
CA PRO A 54 -2.30 4.23 -18.01
C PRO A 54 -1.02 4.48 -17.19
N VAL A 55 -0.90 3.99 -15.95
CA VAL A 55 0.35 4.07 -15.16
C VAL A 55 1.47 3.23 -15.81
N ARG A 56 1.18 1.98 -16.22
CA ARG A 56 2.14 1.15 -16.97
C ARG A 56 2.60 1.80 -18.29
N ARG A 57 1.68 2.47 -19.00
CA ARG A 57 2.01 3.25 -20.21
C ARG A 57 2.87 4.48 -19.91
N HIS A 58 2.68 5.12 -18.75
CA HIS A 58 3.53 6.24 -18.32
C HIS A 58 4.96 5.77 -18.01
N ILE A 59 5.12 4.73 -17.17
CA ILE A 59 6.41 4.15 -16.78
C ILE A 59 7.23 3.69 -18.01
N THR A 60 6.57 3.17 -19.04
CA THR A 60 7.23 2.73 -20.29
C THR A 60 7.39 3.82 -21.35
N SER A 61 6.95 5.05 -21.08
CA SER A 61 7.08 6.17 -22.02
C SER A 61 8.47 6.82 -21.97
N GLU A 62 8.83 7.57 -23.02
CA GLU A 62 10.09 8.34 -23.07
C GLU A 62 10.17 9.47 -22.03
N ARG A 63 9.03 9.83 -21.40
CA ARG A 63 8.94 10.91 -20.40
C ARG A 63 9.23 10.46 -18.96
N PHE A 64 9.48 9.18 -18.75
CA PHE A 64 9.80 8.60 -17.45
C PHE A 64 11.22 8.04 -17.55
N ASP A 65 12.19 8.78 -17.02
CA ASP A 65 13.64 8.61 -17.23
C ASP A 65 14.39 8.06 -16.00
N GLU A 66 13.67 7.82 -14.91
CA GLU A 66 14.14 7.21 -13.64
C GLU A 66 14.92 5.89 -13.76
N ALA A 67 14.76 5.17 -14.87
CA ALA A 67 15.51 3.95 -15.17
C ALA A 67 15.61 3.73 -16.68
N ASP A 68 16.48 2.82 -17.10
CA ASP A 68 16.60 2.44 -18.51
C ASP A 68 15.31 1.76 -19.03
N LEU A 69 15.13 1.76 -20.35
CA LEU A 69 13.90 1.25 -20.98
C LEU A 69 13.65 -0.26 -20.75
N ALA A 70 14.70 -1.07 -20.53
CA ALA A 70 14.53 -2.49 -20.27
C ALA A 70 14.03 -2.71 -18.83
N THR A 71 14.64 -2.06 -17.84
CA THR A 71 14.18 -2.07 -16.43
C THR A 71 12.74 -1.59 -16.32
N ARG A 72 12.37 -0.50 -17.01
CA ARG A 72 10.99 0.04 -17.01
C ARG A 72 9.97 -0.89 -17.67
N LYS A 73 10.36 -1.59 -18.74
CA LYS A 73 9.52 -2.63 -19.38
C LYS A 73 9.32 -3.82 -18.46
N GLN A 74 10.36 -4.28 -17.76
CA GLN A 74 10.26 -5.37 -16.78
C GLN A 74 9.33 -5.00 -15.63
N ALA A 75 9.46 -3.79 -15.07
CA ALA A 75 8.55 -3.29 -14.03
C ALA A 75 7.09 -3.22 -14.51
N ALA A 76 6.83 -2.64 -15.68
CA ALA A 76 5.47 -2.56 -16.21
C ALA A 76 4.88 -3.94 -16.57
N GLU A 77 5.70 -4.89 -17.02
CA GLU A 77 5.30 -6.28 -17.26
C GLU A 77 5.00 -7.02 -15.95
N PHE A 78 5.80 -6.83 -14.90
CA PHE A 78 5.52 -7.38 -13.58
C PHE A 78 4.18 -6.87 -13.03
N ILE A 79 3.93 -5.54 -13.09
CA ILE A 79 2.64 -4.96 -12.69
C ILE A 79 1.50 -5.61 -13.48
N ARG A 80 1.68 -5.89 -14.78
CA ARG A 80 0.68 -6.60 -15.61
C ARG A 80 0.44 -8.04 -15.13
N GLN A 81 1.48 -8.77 -14.76
CA GLN A 81 1.33 -10.16 -14.30
C GLN A 81 0.56 -10.26 -12.99
N VAL A 82 0.91 -9.42 -12.00
CA VAL A 82 0.19 -9.31 -10.73
C VAL A 82 -1.28 -8.89 -10.97
N ASN A 83 -1.48 -7.86 -11.79
CA ASN A 83 -2.79 -7.37 -12.23
C ASN A 83 -3.65 -8.49 -12.86
N ASN A 84 -3.07 -9.36 -13.66
CA ASN A 84 -3.78 -10.46 -14.29
C ASN A 84 -4.12 -11.57 -13.28
N ARG A 85 -3.16 -12.01 -12.46
CA ARG A 85 -3.38 -13.12 -11.52
C ARG A 85 -4.45 -12.83 -10.47
N LEU A 86 -4.55 -11.58 -10.01
CA LEU A 86 -5.65 -11.17 -9.13
C LEU A 86 -7.02 -11.19 -9.82
N ALA A 87 -7.08 -10.86 -11.11
CA ALA A 87 -8.30 -11.00 -11.89
C ALA A 87 -8.72 -12.47 -12.00
N ASP A 88 -7.76 -13.36 -12.22
CA ASP A 88 -7.99 -14.81 -12.27
C ASP A 88 -8.51 -15.33 -10.92
N GLN A 89 -8.02 -14.80 -9.78
CA GLN A 89 -8.56 -15.12 -8.45
C GLN A 89 -9.99 -14.58 -8.22
N MET A 90 -10.32 -13.39 -8.72
CA MET A 90 -11.66 -12.78 -8.55
C MET A 90 -12.74 -13.41 -9.45
N PHE A 91 -12.37 -13.96 -10.62
CA PHE A 91 -13.32 -14.39 -11.64
C PHE A 91 -13.12 -15.83 -12.15
N GLY A 92 -12.14 -16.57 -11.60
CA GLY A 92 -11.85 -17.96 -11.98
C GLY A 92 -12.90 -19.00 -11.59
N GLY A 93 -14.02 -18.59 -10.99
CA GLY A 93 -15.09 -19.46 -10.52
C GLY A 93 -14.88 -20.08 -9.14
N ASP A 94 -13.78 -19.75 -8.46
CA ASP A 94 -13.53 -20.11 -7.06
C ASP A 94 -14.07 -19.01 -6.13
N GLU A 95 -15.17 -19.31 -5.44
CA GLU A 95 -15.81 -18.43 -4.47
C GLU A 95 -14.90 -18.13 -3.27
N ALA A 96 -14.09 -19.11 -2.83
CA ALA A 96 -13.20 -18.92 -1.69
C ALA A 96 -12.04 -17.98 -2.03
N ALA A 97 -11.44 -18.12 -3.22
CA ALA A 97 -10.44 -17.18 -3.72
C ALA A 97 -11.01 -15.77 -3.93
N SER A 98 -12.27 -15.67 -4.39
CA SER A 98 -12.96 -14.40 -4.57
C SER A 98 -13.22 -13.69 -3.23
N LEU A 99 -13.66 -14.42 -2.21
CA LEU A 99 -13.88 -13.90 -0.86
C LEU A 99 -12.58 -13.48 -0.17
N ASP A 100 -11.49 -14.25 -0.31
CA ASP A 100 -10.17 -13.90 0.20
C ASP A 100 -9.65 -12.57 -0.38
N LEU A 101 -9.87 -12.36 -1.68
CA LEU A 101 -9.49 -11.13 -2.36
C LEU A 101 -10.39 -9.95 -1.96
N LEU A 102 -11.68 -10.16 -1.67
CA LEU A 102 -12.54 -9.12 -1.09
C LEU A 102 -12.06 -8.71 0.31
N ASP A 103 -11.67 -9.67 1.15
CA ASP A 103 -11.07 -9.40 2.47
C ASP A 103 -9.75 -8.63 2.36
N TYR A 104 -8.89 -8.98 1.39
CA TYR A 104 -7.68 -8.24 1.08
C TYR A 104 -7.98 -6.79 0.70
N ILE A 105 -8.96 -6.55 -0.18
CA ILE A 105 -9.35 -5.20 -0.61
C ILE A 105 -9.98 -4.43 0.55
N ALA A 106 -10.82 -5.05 1.38
CA ALA A 106 -11.39 -4.43 2.57
C ALA A 106 -10.30 -3.96 3.55
N ALA A 107 -9.32 -4.82 3.86
CA ALA A 107 -8.18 -4.46 4.70
C ALA A 107 -7.32 -3.36 4.05
N ARG A 108 -7.15 -3.39 2.71
CA ARG A 108 -6.40 -2.37 1.95
C ARG A 108 -7.09 -1.00 2.01
N ILE A 109 -8.43 -0.96 1.94
CA ILE A 109 -9.25 0.25 2.13
C ILE A 109 -9.06 0.79 3.55
N ARG A 110 -9.23 -0.05 4.58
CA ARG A 110 -9.02 0.35 5.98
C ARG A 110 -7.63 0.96 6.19
N LEU A 111 -6.60 0.34 5.65
CA LEU A 111 -5.23 0.82 5.78
C LEU A 111 -5.02 2.20 5.13
N MET A 112 -5.62 2.47 3.96
CA MET A 112 -5.57 3.81 3.35
C MET A 112 -6.32 4.84 4.19
N SER A 113 -7.48 4.49 4.76
CA SER A 113 -8.21 5.41 5.64
C SER A 113 -7.36 5.81 6.85
N ILE A 114 -6.67 4.86 7.49
CA ILE A 114 -5.76 5.15 8.62
C ILE A 114 -4.61 6.06 8.19
N TYR A 115 -4.06 5.90 6.99
CA TYR A 115 -3.03 6.81 6.48
C TYR A 115 -3.57 8.21 6.09
N ARG A 116 -4.86 8.34 5.72
CA ARG A 116 -5.52 9.66 5.56
C ARG A 116 -5.75 10.33 6.91
N GLU A 117 -6.18 9.57 7.92
CA GLU A 117 -6.26 10.05 9.31
C GLU A 117 -4.87 10.51 9.79
N LEU A 118 -3.82 9.71 9.60
CA LEU A 118 -2.43 10.07 9.92
C LEU A 118 -1.97 11.38 9.24
N ARG A 119 -2.39 11.60 7.99
CA ARG A 119 -2.10 12.85 7.26
C ARG A 119 -2.81 14.04 7.91
N GLY A 120 -4.07 13.88 8.31
CA GLY A 120 -4.85 14.91 9.01
C GLY A 120 -4.33 15.25 10.40
N GLU A 121 -3.85 14.25 11.16
CA GLU A 121 -3.29 14.44 12.51
C GLU A 121 -1.90 15.13 12.50
N ILE A 122 -1.11 14.93 11.45
CA ILE A 122 0.26 15.50 11.34
C ILE A 122 0.26 16.86 10.63
N ASP A 123 -0.62 17.08 9.66
CA ASP A 123 -0.71 18.26 8.77
C ASP A 123 0.64 18.70 8.14
N ALA A 124 1.51 17.73 7.87
CA ALA A 124 2.82 17.95 7.25
C ALA A 124 3.24 16.73 6.42
N ASP A 125 3.03 16.81 5.10
CA ASP A 125 3.20 15.70 4.15
C ASP A 125 4.56 14.98 4.24
N GLU A 126 5.64 15.70 4.53
CA GLU A 126 6.99 15.12 4.72
C GLU A 126 7.06 14.21 5.95
N LEU A 127 6.47 14.65 7.06
CA LEU A 127 6.44 13.90 8.32
C LEU A 127 5.46 12.73 8.22
N THR A 128 4.30 12.94 7.59
CA THR A 128 3.36 11.85 7.26
C THR A 128 4.01 10.78 6.40
N LEU A 129 4.78 11.17 5.36
CA LEU A 129 5.52 10.24 4.53
C LEU A 129 6.59 9.49 5.34
N ALA A 130 7.35 10.19 6.19
CA ALA A 130 8.38 9.55 7.02
C ALA A 130 7.79 8.54 8.02
N VAL A 131 6.65 8.87 8.65
CA VAL A 131 5.93 7.95 9.54
C VAL A 131 5.36 6.76 8.76
N LYS A 132 4.75 6.98 7.58
CA LYS A 132 4.29 5.88 6.69
C LYS A 132 5.43 4.96 6.27
N GLU A 133 6.53 5.52 5.76
CA GLU A 133 7.71 4.75 5.33
C GLU A 133 8.29 3.92 6.50
N ARG A 134 8.26 4.45 7.74
CA ARG A 134 8.66 3.71 8.96
C ARG A 134 7.67 2.61 9.33
N TRP A 135 6.37 2.90 9.40
CA TRP A 135 5.33 1.92 9.73
C TRP A 135 5.36 0.72 8.79
N GLU A 136 5.52 0.96 7.50
CA GLU A 136 5.70 -0.14 6.56
C GLU A 136 6.98 -0.94 6.87
N GLN A 137 8.12 -0.29 7.18
CA GLN A 137 9.34 -1.01 7.57
C GLN A 137 9.13 -1.91 8.79
N ASP A 138 8.41 -1.43 9.81
CA ASP A 138 8.08 -2.21 11.00
C ASP A 138 7.13 -3.37 10.67
N ILE A 139 6.02 -3.10 9.95
CA ILE A 139 5.07 -4.13 9.45
C ILE A 139 5.80 -5.25 8.70
N ARG A 140 6.77 -4.89 7.85
CA ARG A 140 7.56 -5.84 7.06
C ARG A 140 8.42 -6.75 7.92
N ALA A 141 9.03 -6.20 8.97
CA ALA A 141 9.83 -6.95 9.93
C ALA A 141 9.01 -8.00 10.69
N LEU A 142 7.69 -7.86 10.75
CA LEU A 142 6.77 -8.84 11.36
C LEU A 142 6.50 -10.05 10.47
N HIS A 143 6.55 -9.93 9.13
CA HIS A 143 6.18 -11.03 8.22
C HIS A 143 6.97 -12.34 8.39
N PRO A 144 8.31 -12.35 8.61
CA PRO A 144 9.04 -13.60 8.83
C PRO A 144 8.78 -14.22 10.22
N LEU A 145 8.17 -13.50 11.14
CA LEU A 145 7.90 -13.95 12.51
C LEU A 145 6.63 -14.81 12.58
N SER A 146 6.59 -15.73 13.55
CA SER A 146 5.39 -16.50 13.91
C SER A 146 4.29 -15.60 14.52
N LYS A 147 3.05 -16.09 14.59
CA LYS A 147 1.92 -15.29 15.14
C LYS A 147 2.17 -14.81 16.58
N GLU A 148 2.83 -15.63 17.39
CA GLU A 148 3.17 -15.31 18.79
C GLU A 148 4.26 -14.23 18.86
N GLU A 149 5.32 -14.37 18.07
CA GLU A 149 6.40 -13.37 17.97
C GLU A 149 5.90 -12.05 17.39
N ARG A 150 5.00 -12.07 16.40
CA ARG A 150 4.35 -10.87 15.85
C ARG A 150 3.58 -10.12 16.93
N ALA A 151 2.76 -10.83 17.72
CA ALA A 151 1.98 -10.23 18.80
C ALA A 151 2.89 -9.63 19.89
N ALA A 152 3.96 -10.33 20.26
CA ALA A 152 4.95 -9.84 21.22
C ALA A 152 5.71 -8.60 20.69
N ARG A 153 6.09 -8.59 19.41
CA ARG A 153 6.78 -7.45 18.78
C ARG A 153 5.88 -6.21 18.67
N LEU A 154 4.63 -6.37 18.23
CA LEU A 154 3.65 -5.29 18.17
C LEU A 154 3.39 -4.64 19.55
N ALA A 155 3.39 -5.44 20.62
CA ALA A 155 3.27 -4.93 21.99
C ALA A 155 4.52 -4.17 22.47
N ALA A 156 5.71 -4.50 21.94
CA ALA A 156 6.96 -3.82 22.27
C ALA A 156 7.17 -2.53 21.47
N ASP A 157 6.69 -2.48 20.23
CA ASP A 157 6.87 -1.33 19.32
C ASP A 157 6.20 -0.04 19.84
N ASP A 158 5.13 -0.13 20.63
CA ASP A 158 4.36 1.03 21.12
C ASP A 158 5.22 2.08 21.85
N ALA A 159 6.18 1.63 22.65
CA ALA A 159 7.12 2.51 23.35
C ALA A 159 8.34 2.93 22.49
N GLU A 160 8.77 2.09 21.54
CA GLU A 160 9.85 2.42 20.60
C GLU A 160 9.41 3.54 19.64
N LEU A 161 8.15 3.47 19.19
CA LEU A 161 7.58 4.38 18.20
C LEU A 161 7.44 5.82 18.70
N HIS A 162 7.02 6.07 19.95
CA HIS A 162 7.03 7.42 20.53
C HIS A 162 8.42 8.08 20.46
N ALA A 163 9.48 7.33 20.78
CA ALA A 163 10.85 7.82 20.69
C ALA A 163 11.32 8.04 19.25
N VAL A 164 10.76 7.31 18.27
CA VAL A 164 11.00 7.54 16.83
C VAL A 164 10.26 8.79 16.35
N TYR A 165 9.00 8.98 16.73
CA TYR A 165 8.18 10.13 16.34
C TYR A 165 8.78 11.47 16.82
N HIS A 166 9.29 11.53 18.05
CA HIS A 166 10.02 12.71 18.52
C HIS A 166 11.31 12.98 17.73
N LYS A 167 12.04 11.94 17.29
CA LYS A 167 13.22 12.10 16.41
C LYS A 167 12.84 12.57 15.00
N LEU A 168 11.60 12.36 14.56
CA LEU A 168 11.04 12.95 13.35
C LEU A 168 10.55 14.40 13.55
N GLY A 169 10.61 14.94 14.78
CA GLY A 169 10.20 16.31 15.09
C GLY A 169 8.73 16.47 15.46
N LEU A 170 8.00 15.38 15.74
CA LEU A 170 6.62 15.45 16.19
C LEU A 170 6.52 15.87 17.68
N CYS A 171 5.48 16.63 17.99
CA CYS A 171 5.13 17.00 19.37
C CYS A 171 4.37 15.86 20.07
N ASP A 172 4.31 15.87 21.40
CA ASP A 172 3.70 14.83 22.24
C ASP A 172 2.28 14.45 21.79
N ALA A 173 1.47 15.44 21.39
CA ALA A 173 0.11 15.21 20.90
C ALA A 173 0.09 14.43 19.57
N HIS A 174 0.93 14.82 18.60
CA HIS A 174 1.03 14.10 17.33
C HIS A 174 1.68 12.72 17.52
N CYS A 175 2.65 12.57 18.43
CA CYS A 175 3.20 11.26 18.80
C CYS A 175 2.11 10.32 19.34
N GLN A 176 1.24 10.82 20.23
CA GLN A 176 0.13 10.06 20.77
C GLN A 176 -0.86 9.65 19.68
N ALA A 177 -1.30 10.59 18.84
CA ALA A 177 -2.18 10.29 17.71
C ALA A 177 -1.56 9.26 16.74
N CYS A 178 -0.26 9.37 16.45
CA CYS A 178 0.46 8.39 15.63
C CYS A 178 0.48 6.99 16.27
N ALA A 179 0.68 6.86 17.59
CA ALA A 179 0.63 5.56 18.25
C ALA A 179 -0.80 4.97 18.26
N ASP A 180 -1.82 5.78 18.53
CA ASP A 180 -3.21 5.36 18.52
C ASP A 180 -3.65 4.87 17.12
N LEU A 181 -3.18 5.54 16.05
CA LEU A 181 -3.36 5.12 14.67
C LEU A 181 -2.53 3.88 14.31
N TRP A 182 -1.28 3.75 14.80
CA TRP A 182 -0.45 2.56 14.60
C TRP A 182 -1.11 1.29 15.16
N ARG A 183 -1.70 1.37 16.35
CA ARG A 183 -2.45 0.26 16.98
C ARG A 183 -3.66 -0.19 16.14
N ARG A 184 -4.14 0.63 15.21
CA ARG A 184 -5.13 0.24 14.18
C ARG A 184 -4.44 -0.24 12.90
N ALA A 185 -3.41 0.46 12.44
CA ALA A 185 -2.72 0.20 11.18
C ALA A 185 -2.05 -1.18 11.15
N ALA A 186 -1.32 -1.54 12.19
CA ALA A 186 -0.51 -2.74 12.19
C ALA A 186 -1.36 -4.04 12.22
N PRO A 187 -2.44 -4.15 13.03
CA PRO A 187 -3.38 -5.27 12.92
C PRO A 187 -4.11 -5.34 11.57
N VAL A 188 -4.50 -4.20 10.98
CA VAL A 188 -5.10 -4.16 9.63
C VAL A 188 -4.11 -4.67 8.58
N ALA A 189 -2.84 -4.26 8.66
CA ALA A 189 -1.80 -4.75 7.77
C ALA A 189 -1.57 -6.27 7.97
N MET A 190 -1.52 -6.76 9.21
CA MET A 190 -1.43 -8.21 9.46
C MET A 190 -2.64 -8.95 8.86
N ARG A 191 -3.87 -8.42 9.00
CA ARG A 191 -5.07 -9.01 8.36
C ARG A 191 -4.95 -9.04 6.84
N LEU A 192 -4.46 -7.96 6.22
CA LEU A 192 -4.21 -7.87 4.78
C LEU A 192 -3.19 -8.92 4.31
N HIS A 193 -2.16 -9.21 5.10
CA HIS A 193 -1.10 -10.15 4.75
C HIS A 193 -1.40 -11.61 5.12
N ASP A 194 -2.36 -11.86 6.01
CA ASP A 194 -2.83 -13.20 6.38
C ASP A 194 -3.85 -13.78 5.35
N THR A 195 -4.29 -13.00 4.35
CA THR A 195 -5.08 -13.53 3.20
C THR A 195 -4.17 -14.20 2.16
N GLN A 196 -4.72 -15.08 1.31
CA GLN A 196 -3.99 -15.71 0.21
C GLN A 196 -3.48 -14.67 -0.81
N ALA A 197 -4.29 -13.67 -1.15
CA ALA A 197 -3.86 -12.57 -2.00
C ALA A 197 -2.72 -11.75 -1.36
N GLY A 198 -2.77 -11.52 -0.05
CA GLY A 198 -1.71 -10.86 0.71
C GLY A 198 -0.42 -11.67 0.78
N ALA A 199 -0.51 -12.97 1.02
CA ALA A 199 0.61 -13.90 1.01
C ALA A 199 1.26 -13.97 -0.39
N MET A 200 0.45 -13.99 -1.46
CA MET A 200 0.92 -13.94 -2.84
C MET A 200 1.70 -12.66 -3.14
N MET A 201 1.26 -11.49 -2.66
CA MET A 201 2.02 -10.23 -2.80
C MET A 201 3.38 -10.31 -2.11
N LEU A 202 3.44 -10.87 -0.89
CA LEU A 202 4.69 -11.04 -0.15
C LEU A 202 5.64 -12.04 -0.84
N GLU A 203 5.13 -13.11 -1.44
CA GLU A 203 5.94 -14.05 -2.23
C GLU A 203 6.49 -13.41 -3.51
N TYR A 204 5.61 -12.72 -4.25
CA TYR A 204 5.98 -11.97 -5.44
C TYR A 204 7.10 -10.98 -5.16
N GLU A 205 7.03 -10.31 -4.02
CA GLU A 205 8.04 -9.35 -3.66
C GLU A 205 9.36 -9.98 -3.22
N ARG A 206 9.33 -11.07 -2.44
CA ARG A 206 10.55 -11.85 -2.13
C ARG A 206 11.24 -12.34 -3.40
N THR A 207 10.46 -12.65 -4.44
CA THR A 207 10.97 -13.04 -5.77
C THR A 207 11.67 -11.87 -6.46
N LEU A 208 11.09 -10.66 -6.41
CA LEU A 208 11.71 -9.44 -6.94
C LEU A 208 12.97 -9.02 -6.17
N GLU A 209 12.95 -9.06 -4.83
CA GLU A 209 14.10 -8.72 -3.98
C GLU A 209 15.31 -9.65 -4.24
N GLN A 210 15.04 -10.89 -4.66
CA GLN A 210 16.06 -11.87 -5.09
C GLN A 210 16.42 -11.78 -6.58
N GLY A 211 15.66 -11.01 -7.37
CA GLY A 211 15.83 -10.82 -8.80
C GLY A 211 16.70 -9.62 -9.14
N ASP A 212 16.21 -8.75 -10.03
CA ASP A 212 16.90 -7.53 -10.43
C ASP A 212 16.65 -6.39 -9.41
N PRO A 213 17.69 -5.90 -8.70
CA PRO A 213 17.54 -4.85 -7.69
C PRO A 213 17.03 -3.51 -8.24
N GLN A 214 17.27 -3.20 -9.52
CA GLN A 214 16.82 -1.96 -10.16
C GLN A 214 15.32 -2.03 -10.45
N VAL A 215 14.84 -3.17 -10.99
CA VAL A 215 13.41 -3.43 -11.19
C VAL A 215 12.68 -3.39 -9.85
N PHE A 216 13.24 -4.02 -8.81
CA PHE A 216 12.67 -4.02 -7.47
C PHE A 216 12.58 -2.60 -6.86
N ALA A 217 13.66 -1.82 -6.94
CA ALA A 217 13.68 -0.44 -6.43
C ALA A 217 12.64 0.45 -7.15
N LEU A 218 12.57 0.37 -8.48
CA LEU A 218 11.58 1.10 -9.28
C LEU A 218 10.15 0.72 -8.91
N LEU A 219 9.85 -0.58 -8.82
CA LEU A 219 8.50 -1.05 -8.45
C LEU A 219 8.07 -0.58 -7.06
N ARG A 220 8.99 -0.55 -6.08
CA ARG A 220 8.70 0.01 -4.75
C ARG A 220 8.37 1.50 -4.82
N GLN A 221 9.08 2.29 -5.61
CA GLN A 221 8.75 3.70 -5.81
C GLN A 221 7.36 3.87 -6.47
N VAL A 222 7.04 3.06 -7.49
CA VAL A 222 5.72 3.06 -8.18
C VAL A 222 4.57 2.73 -7.22
N VAL A 223 4.77 1.80 -6.30
CA VAL A 223 3.77 1.49 -5.27
C VAL A 223 3.65 2.62 -4.25
N ILE A 224 4.76 3.16 -3.74
CA ILE A 224 4.71 4.29 -2.79
C ILE A 224 4.03 5.51 -3.43
N ALA A 225 4.27 5.80 -4.71
CA ALA A 225 3.56 6.85 -5.46
C ALA A 225 2.06 6.57 -5.64
N SER A 226 1.68 5.31 -5.86
CA SER A 226 0.26 4.92 -6.00
C SER A 226 -0.48 4.97 -4.66
N ASP A 227 0.16 4.53 -3.58
CA ASP A 227 -0.31 4.72 -2.22
C ASP A 227 -0.47 6.20 -1.87
N TRP A 228 0.53 7.02 -2.20
CA TRP A 228 0.52 8.45 -1.92
C TRP A 228 -0.57 9.18 -2.72
N ALA A 229 -0.78 8.82 -3.99
CA ALA A 229 -1.94 9.25 -4.77
C ALA A 229 -3.27 8.86 -4.11
N THR A 230 -3.34 7.65 -3.55
CA THR A 230 -4.54 7.14 -2.84
C THR A 230 -4.80 7.89 -1.53
N ILE A 231 -3.75 8.33 -0.83
CA ILE A 231 -3.84 9.10 0.43
C ILE A 231 -4.19 10.57 0.16
N THR A 232 -3.63 11.17 -0.89
CA THR A 232 -3.77 12.61 -1.20
C THR A 232 -4.98 12.95 -2.09
N LYS A 233 -5.62 11.96 -2.75
CA LYS A 233 -6.89 12.20 -3.43
C LYS A 233 -8.00 12.53 -2.42
N SER A 234 -8.94 13.39 -2.83
CA SER A 234 -10.23 13.56 -2.16
C SER A 234 -11.06 12.27 -2.28
N ASP A 235 -11.77 11.89 -1.22
CA ASP A 235 -12.43 10.57 -1.13
C ASP A 235 -13.46 10.29 -2.25
N GLU A 236 -14.06 11.32 -2.85
CA GLU A 236 -15.12 11.19 -3.86
C GLU A 236 -14.64 10.89 -5.29
N ARG A 237 -13.32 10.86 -5.57
CA ARG A 237 -12.81 10.75 -6.95
C ARG A 237 -11.96 9.52 -7.24
N THR A 238 -12.23 8.91 -8.38
CA THR A 238 -11.43 7.83 -8.98
C THR A 238 -10.01 8.32 -9.29
N LEU A 239 -9.00 7.53 -8.94
CA LEU A 239 -7.60 7.75 -9.29
C LEU A 239 -7.39 7.74 -10.79
N ARG A 240 -6.59 8.69 -11.27
CA ARG A 240 -6.20 8.82 -12.68
C ARG A 240 -4.68 8.81 -12.80
N ARG A 241 -4.19 8.65 -14.03
CA ARG A 241 -2.75 8.79 -14.35
C ARG A 241 -2.13 10.09 -13.82
N ALA A 242 -2.90 11.19 -13.84
CA ALA A 242 -2.46 12.49 -13.33
C ALA A 242 -2.36 12.56 -11.79
N ASP A 243 -2.97 11.62 -11.07
CA ASP A 243 -2.78 11.47 -9.62
C ASP A 243 -1.47 10.76 -9.33
N PHE A 244 -1.15 9.70 -10.07
CA PHE A 244 0.18 9.07 -10.03
C PHE A 244 1.29 10.07 -10.38
N GLU A 245 1.15 10.81 -11.49
CA GLU A 245 2.17 11.79 -11.94
C GLU A 245 2.42 12.89 -10.89
N ARG A 246 1.37 13.37 -10.21
CA ARG A 246 1.52 14.34 -9.11
C ARG A 246 2.15 13.71 -7.87
N ALA A 247 1.64 12.57 -7.43
CA ALA A 247 2.15 11.88 -6.26
C ALA A 247 3.62 11.45 -6.43
N TRP A 248 4.04 11.10 -7.64
CA TRP A 248 5.43 10.83 -7.97
C TRP A 248 6.31 12.07 -7.73
N ALA A 249 5.96 13.20 -8.36
CA ALA A 249 6.70 14.46 -8.20
C ALA A 249 6.69 15.00 -6.76
N ASP A 250 5.57 14.81 -6.04
CA ASP A 250 5.48 15.15 -4.61
C ASP A 250 6.46 14.31 -3.77
N LEU A 251 6.55 13.01 -4.01
CA LEU A 251 7.48 12.13 -3.29
C LEU A 251 8.95 12.46 -3.59
N GLU A 252 9.28 12.82 -4.83
CA GLU A 252 10.62 13.29 -5.20
C GLU A 252 10.99 14.56 -4.43
N ARG A 253 10.09 15.55 -4.42
CA ARG A 253 10.25 16.80 -3.67
C ARG A 253 10.45 16.53 -2.18
N LEU A 254 9.56 15.76 -1.56
CA LEU A 254 9.61 15.45 -0.12
C LEU A 254 10.88 14.69 0.27
N ARG A 255 11.37 13.78 -0.59
CA ARG A 255 12.64 13.07 -0.38
C ARG A 255 13.85 14.00 -0.54
N GLY A 256 13.82 14.90 -1.52
CA GLY A 256 14.85 15.93 -1.70
C GLY A 256 14.96 16.88 -0.51
N GLU A 257 13.83 17.35 0.00
CA GLU A 257 13.75 18.19 1.21
C GLU A 257 14.35 17.47 2.44
N ARG A 258 13.99 16.20 2.66
CA ARG A 258 14.54 15.39 3.75
C ARG A 258 16.06 15.20 3.66
N THR A 259 16.59 14.89 2.46
CA THR A 259 18.03 14.76 2.25
C THR A 259 18.77 16.10 2.44
N ALA A 260 18.18 17.21 2.01
CA ALA A 260 18.75 18.54 2.21
C ALA A 260 18.86 18.94 3.70
N ARG A 261 17.88 18.54 4.54
CA ARG A 261 17.95 18.75 6.00
C ARG A 261 18.93 17.81 6.71
N ALA A 262 19.06 16.56 6.25
CA ALA A 262 20.00 15.61 6.84
C ALA A 262 21.48 15.91 6.56
N GLY A 263 21.77 16.84 5.65
CA GLY A 263 23.12 17.34 5.35
C GLY A 263 23.49 18.68 6.03
N GLN A 264 22.67 19.16 6.97
CA GLN A 264 22.88 20.38 7.76
C GLN A 264 23.19 20.03 9.23
#